data_AF-A0A5C6P096-F1
#
_entry.id   AF-A0A5C6P096-F1
#
_cell.length_a   1.000
_cell.length_b   1.000
_cell.length_c   1.000
_cell.angle_alpha   90.00
_cell.angle_beta   90.00
_cell.angle_gamma   90.00
#
_symmetry.space_group_name_H-M   'P 1'
#
loop_
_entity.id
_entity.type
_entity.pdbx_description
1 polymer ?
#
loop_
_entity_poly.entity_id
_entity_poly.type
_entity_poly.pdbx_seq_one_letter_code
_entity_poly.pdbx_strand_id
1 'polypeptide(L)'
;MLAGKAYMERHNQVAGIVYRNICTKYGLEGPGGRHPQKCWRTSRPRSCGTSRSHMVVTDQPDIVVVDKHRKTVVVIDVAIPSDNNIRKKEHEKLEKYQGLKEEIERMWVMKATVVPVVIGTLVAVTPKLSRWLQQIPGTTSEISIQKSAVRGTAKILRRSLRLPGLW
;
A
#
# COMPACT_ATOMS: atom_id res chain seq x y z
N MET A 1 15.06 19.46 -3.28
CA MET A 1 14.66 18.42 -4.28
C MET A 1 13.17 18.50 -4.57
N LEU A 2 12.78 19.00 -5.75
CA LEU A 2 11.36 19.12 -6.16
C LEU A 2 10.75 17.77 -6.59
N ALA A 3 11.56 16.86 -7.12
CA ALA A 3 11.09 15.60 -7.68
C ALA A 3 10.56 14.63 -6.60
N GLY A 4 11.25 14.51 -5.45
CA GLY A 4 10.87 13.60 -4.37
C GLY A 4 9.46 13.83 -3.83
N LYS A 5 9.09 15.09 -3.56
CA LYS A 5 7.74 15.44 -3.07
C LYS A 5 6.65 15.07 -4.08
N ALA A 6 6.88 15.32 -5.37
CA ALA A 6 5.89 15.03 -6.42
C ALA A 6 5.74 13.52 -6.67
N TYR A 7 6.82 12.74 -6.57
CA TYR A 7 6.75 11.28 -6.62
C TYR A 7 5.94 10.71 -5.45
N MET A 8 6.16 11.22 -4.23
CA MET A 8 5.39 10.81 -3.04
C MET A 8 3.92 11.24 -3.13
N GLU A 9 3.63 12.40 -3.71
CA GLU A 9 2.25 12.83 -3.94
C GLU A 9 1.50 11.84 -4.86
N ARG A 10 2.10 11.45 -5.99
CA ARG A 10 1.53 10.46 -6.92
C ARG A 10 1.32 9.10 -6.23
N HIS A 11 2.30 8.66 -5.45
CA HIS A 11 2.22 7.44 -4.66
C HIS A 11 1.03 7.47 -3.69
N ASN A 12 0.95 8.52 -2.88
CA ASN A 12 -0.08 8.67 -1.84
C ASN A 12 -1.49 8.80 -2.44
N GLN A 13 -1.64 9.36 -3.64
CA GLN A 13 -2.92 9.38 -4.33
C GLN A 13 -3.41 7.97 -4.68
N VAL A 14 -2.53 7.11 -5.21
CA VAL A 14 -2.87 5.71 -5.51
C VAL A 14 -3.15 4.92 -4.22
N ALA A 15 -2.26 5.00 -3.23
CA ALA A 15 -2.46 4.35 -1.93
C ALA A 15 -3.75 4.84 -1.24
N GLY A 16 -4.07 6.12 -1.38
CA GLY A 16 -5.29 6.72 -0.84
C GLY A 16 -6.58 6.21 -1.49
N ILE A 17 -6.55 5.74 -2.75
CA ILE A 17 -7.70 5.08 -3.39
C ILE A 17 -7.91 3.69 -2.77
N VAL A 18 -6.84 2.91 -2.70
CA VAL A 18 -6.87 1.57 -2.08
C VAL A 18 -7.40 1.67 -0.65
N TYR A 19 -6.85 2.60 0.13
CA TYR A 19 -7.25 2.84 1.51
C TYR A 19 -8.74 3.20 1.65
N ARG A 20 -9.24 4.12 0.82
CA ARG A 20 -10.65 4.52 0.84
C ARG A 20 -11.57 3.33 0.56
N ASN A 21 -11.27 2.54 -0.47
CA ASN A 21 -12.08 1.36 -0.81
C ASN A 21 -12.14 0.33 0.33
N ILE A 22 -11.02 0.15 1.06
CA ILE A 22 -10.98 -0.68 2.27
C ILE A 22 -11.88 -0.07 3.35
N CYS A 23 -11.82 1.25 3.58
CA CYS A 23 -12.68 1.94 4.54
C CYS A 23 -14.17 1.74 4.23
N THR A 24 -14.57 1.94 2.97
CA THR A 24 -15.94 1.73 2.49
C THR A 24 -16.40 0.30 2.80
N LYS A 25 -15.55 -0.70 2.51
CA LYS A 25 -15.89 -2.12 2.72
C LYS A 25 -16.20 -2.45 4.18
N TYR A 26 -15.50 -1.81 5.11
CA TYR A 26 -15.69 -2.02 6.55
C TYR A 26 -16.61 -0.99 7.20
N GLY A 27 -17.26 -0.10 6.43
CA GLY A 27 -18.17 0.91 6.96
C GLY A 27 -17.51 1.97 7.83
N LEU A 28 -16.23 2.30 7.57
CA LEU A 28 -15.43 3.23 8.38
C LEU A 28 -15.58 4.71 7.96
N GLU A 29 -16.52 5.03 7.07
CA GLU A 29 -16.67 6.34 6.40
C GLU A 29 -17.60 7.35 7.10
N GLY A 30 -17.83 7.21 8.42
CA GLY A 30 -18.72 8.11 9.18
C GLY A 30 -18.12 9.51 9.45
N PRO A 31 -18.93 10.50 9.89
CA PRO A 31 -18.43 11.80 10.36
C PRO A 31 -17.73 11.60 11.71
N GLY A 32 -16.41 11.44 11.67
CA GLY A 32 -15.60 10.91 12.79
C GLY A 32 -15.03 9.51 12.54
N GLY A 33 -15.17 9.00 11.32
CA GLY A 33 -14.64 7.74 10.83
C GLY A 33 -13.18 7.61 11.23
N ARG A 34 -12.92 6.74 12.21
CA ARG A 34 -11.56 6.39 12.57
C ARG A 34 -10.93 5.87 11.29
N HIS A 35 -9.94 6.61 10.80
CA HIS A 35 -8.94 6.08 9.89
C HIS A 35 -8.66 4.63 10.30
N PRO A 36 -8.85 3.60 9.44
CA PRO A 36 -8.32 2.28 9.70
C PRO A 36 -6.93 2.49 10.26
N GLN A 37 -6.76 2.10 11.52
CA GLN A 37 -5.54 2.40 12.24
C GLN A 37 -4.40 1.96 11.34
N LYS A 38 -3.36 2.79 11.17
CA LYS A 38 -2.05 2.30 10.80
C LYS A 38 -1.71 1.27 11.89
N CYS A 39 -2.12 0.02 11.71
CA CYS A 39 -1.90 -1.07 12.64
C CYS A 39 -0.45 -1.55 12.50
N TRP A 40 0.46 -0.62 12.77
CA TRP A 40 1.73 -0.90 13.40
C TRP A 40 2.09 0.27 14.31
N ARG A 41 1.61 0.19 15.55
CA ARG A 41 2.34 0.68 16.72
C ARG A 41 2.30 -0.41 17.77
N THR A 42 3.32 -1.25 17.78
CA THR A 42 3.87 -1.79 19.02
C THR A 42 4.50 -0.61 19.77
N SER A 43 3.66 0.25 20.34
CA SER A 43 4.01 1.23 21.37
C SER A 43 2.74 1.75 22.03
N ARG A 44 1.98 0.82 22.62
CA ARG A 44 1.87 0.70 24.07
C ARG A 44 1.09 -0.58 24.39
N PRO A 45 1.66 -1.52 25.14
CA PRO A 45 0.85 -2.38 25.97
C PRO A 45 0.26 -1.48 27.06
N ARG A 46 -1.07 -1.41 27.17
CA ARG A 46 -1.61 -1.45 28.54
C ARG A 46 -1.48 -2.91 28.94
N SER A 47 -0.36 -3.18 29.62
CA SER A 47 0.06 -4.40 30.30
C SER A 47 -0.08 -5.73 29.56
N CYS A 48 1.01 -6.17 28.93
CA CYS A 48 1.44 -7.56 29.10
C CYS A 48 2.97 -7.53 29.17
N GLY A 49 3.52 -7.95 30.30
CA GLY A 49 4.92 -7.81 30.63
C GLY A 49 5.81 -8.88 29.99
N THR A 50 7.10 -8.58 30.08
CA THR A 50 8.26 -9.49 30.04
C THR A 50 9.01 -9.59 28.71
N SER A 51 10.07 -8.78 28.65
CA SER A 51 11.45 -9.10 28.29
C SER A 51 11.80 -9.83 26.98
N ARG A 52 12.49 -9.03 26.14
CA ARG A 52 13.79 -9.31 25.48
C ARG A 52 13.83 -10.19 24.22
N SER A 53 14.07 -9.51 23.08
CA SER A 53 15.36 -9.47 22.36
C SER A 53 15.24 -9.74 20.84
N HIS A 54 15.85 -8.84 20.06
CA HIS A 54 16.15 -8.89 18.61
C HIS A 54 14.98 -8.66 17.62
N MET A 55 14.89 -7.46 17.04
CA MET A 55 15.35 -7.16 15.66
C MET A 55 14.69 -5.89 15.08
N VAL A 56 15.47 -5.19 14.26
CA VAL A 56 15.18 -3.93 13.60
C VAL A 56 14.05 -4.10 12.57
N VAL A 57 12.92 -3.42 12.74
CA VAL A 57 11.85 -3.36 11.72
C VAL A 57 12.01 -2.06 10.94
N THR A 58 12.85 -2.05 9.91
CA THR A 58 13.10 -0.85 9.06
C THR A 58 12.18 -0.73 7.85
N ASP A 59 11.17 -1.58 7.69
CA ASP A 59 10.41 -1.63 6.45
C ASP A 59 8.90 -1.78 6.66
N GLN A 60 8.25 -0.69 7.05
CA GLN A 60 6.80 -0.63 7.22
C GLN A 60 6.10 -0.65 5.85
N PRO A 61 5.16 -1.58 5.59
CA PRO A 61 4.32 -1.54 4.39
C PRO A 61 3.37 -0.34 4.42
N ASP A 62 2.87 0.08 3.26
CA ASP A 62 1.94 1.21 3.16
C ASP A 62 0.64 1.01 3.95
N ILE A 63 0.04 -0.18 3.84
CA ILE A 63 -1.25 -0.51 4.47
C ILE A 63 -1.19 -1.94 5.00
N VAL A 64 -1.65 -2.14 6.24
CA VAL A 64 -1.90 -3.48 6.82
C VAL A 64 -3.35 -3.55 7.26
N VAL A 65 -4.08 -4.53 6.74
CA VAL A 65 -5.47 -4.80 7.12
C VAL A 65 -5.51 -6.05 7.99
N VAL A 66 -6.02 -5.93 9.21
CA VAL A 66 -6.17 -7.05 10.15
C VAL A 66 -7.65 -7.32 10.35
N ASP A 67 -8.11 -8.47 9.90
CA ASP A 67 -9.48 -8.95 10.10
C ASP A 67 -9.47 -10.03 11.20
N LYS A 68 -9.84 -9.63 12.41
CA LYS A 68 -9.85 -10.53 13.58
C LYS A 68 -10.94 -11.58 13.50
N HIS A 69 -12.06 -11.29 12.84
CA HIS A 69 -13.17 -12.23 12.71
C HIS A 69 -12.80 -13.36 11.75
N ARG A 70 -12.15 -13.02 10.64
CA ARG A 70 -11.69 -13.98 9.63
C ARG A 70 -10.31 -14.57 9.93
N LYS A 71 -9.61 -14.06 10.95
CA LYS A 71 -8.21 -14.39 11.28
C LYS A 71 -7.28 -14.24 10.07
N THR A 72 -7.42 -13.13 9.34
CA THR A 72 -6.61 -12.84 8.16
C THR A 72 -5.89 -11.49 8.28
N VAL A 73 -4.67 -11.42 7.76
CA VAL A 73 -3.90 -10.19 7.63
C VAL A 73 -3.51 -9.97 6.17
N VAL A 74 -3.73 -8.77 5.65
CA VAL A 74 -3.33 -8.38 4.30
C VAL A 74 -2.32 -7.25 4.39
N VAL A 75 -1.10 -7.51 3.92
CA VAL A 75 0.00 -6.56 3.83
C VAL A 75 0.02 -6.01 2.41
N ILE A 76 -0.20 -4.71 2.25
CA ILE A 76 -0.35 -4.05 0.95
C ILE A 76 0.74 -2.99 0.83
N ASP A 77 1.45 -3.02 -0.29
CA ASP A 77 2.53 -2.07 -0.55
C ASP A 77 2.46 -1.57 -2.00
N VAL A 78 2.39 -0.25 -2.17
CA VAL A 78 2.16 0.42 -3.45
C VAL A 78 3.51 0.83 -4.06
N ALA A 79 3.67 0.69 -5.36
CA ALA A 79 4.80 1.30 -6.06
C ALA A 79 4.41 1.81 -7.44
N ILE A 80 5.09 2.89 -7.83
CA ILE A 80 4.91 3.50 -9.15
C ILE A 80 6.27 3.63 -9.84
N PRO A 81 6.88 2.50 -10.28
CA PRO A 81 8.18 2.51 -10.94
C PRO A 81 8.07 2.93 -12.41
N SER A 82 9.22 3.05 -13.08
CA SER A 82 9.26 3.02 -14.55
C SER A 82 8.67 1.71 -15.07
N ASP A 83 8.01 1.77 -16.21
CA ASP A 83 7.23 0.68 -16.80
C ASP A 83 8.09 -0.58 -17.06
N ASN A 84 9.35 -0.39 -17.46
CA ASN A 84 10.31 -1.48 -17.64
C ASN A 84 10.64 -2.24 -16.35
N ASN A 85 10.40 -1.62 -15.18
CA ASN A 85 10.78 -2.16 -13.87
C ASN A 85 9.60 -2.76 -13.09
N ILE A 86 8.39 -2.81 -13.66
CA ILE A 86 7.19 -3.27 -12.93
C ILE A 86 7.36 -4.69 -12.40
N ARG A 87 7.80 -5.64 -13.24
CA ARG A 87 7.98 -7.05 -12.84
C ARG A 87 9.03 -7.20 -11.74
N LYS A 88 10.14 -6.47 -11.86
CA LYS A 88 11.20 -6.43 -10.86
C LYS A 88 10.67 -5.91 -9.53
N LYS A 89 9.93 -4.80 -9.54
CA LYS A 89 9.35 -4.19 -8.33
C LYS A 89 8.24 -5.01 -7.69
N GLU A 90 7.43 -5.71 -8.49
CA GLU A 90 6.46 -6.68 -7.99
C GLU A 90 7.16 -7.78 -7.18
N HIS A 91 8.22 -8.37 -7.73
CA HIS A 91 8.98 -9.43 -7.07
C HIS A 91 9.70 -8.95 -5.82
N GLU A 92 10.42 -7.81 -5.90
CA GLU A 92 11.11 -7.21 -4.76
C GLU A 92 10.18 -7.00 -3.56
N LYS A 93 8.93 -6.56 -3.78
CA LYS A 93 7.95 -6.39 -2.70
C LYS A 93 7.50 -7.72 -2.10
N LEU A 94 7.26 -8.74 -2.93
CA LEU A 94 6.89 -10.06 -2.44
C LEU A 94 7.99 -10.66 -1.55
N GLU A 95 9.25 -10.59 -2.00
CA GLU A 95 10.39 -11.06 -1.22
C GLU A 95 10.58 -10.25 0.07
N LYS A 96 10.50 -8.92 -0.03
CA LYS A 96 10.67 -7.99 1.10
C LYS A 96 9.74 -8.32 2.27
N TYR A 97 8.48 -8.66 1.99
CA TYR A 97 7.48 -8.92 3.03
C TYR A 97 7.25 -10.40 3.33
N GLN A 98 8.04 -11.31 2.73
CA GLN A 98 7.92 -12.74 2.99
C GLN A 98 8.20 -13.08 4.47
N GLY A 99 9.27 -12.53 5.05
CA GLY A 99 9.59 -12.74 6.46
C GLY A 99 8.51 -12.18 7.40
N LEU A 100 7.96 -11.00 7.08
CA LEU A 100 6.85 -10.40 7.84
C LEU A 100 5.60 -11.27 7.78
N LYS A 101 5.28 -11.83 6.61
CA LYS A 101 4.14 -12.74 6.43
C LYS A 101 4.28 -13.97 7.34
N GLU A 102 5.44 -14.61 7.33
CA GLU A 102 5.73 -15.80 8.15
C GLU A 102 5.70 -15.47 9.65
N GLU A 103 6.22 -14.31 10.05
CA GLU A 103 6.17 -13.87 11.44
C GLU A 103 4.73 -13.63 11.91
N ILE A 104 3.89 -12.98 11.09
CA ILE A 104 2.47 -12.79 11.41
C ILE A 104 1.74 -14.14 11.52
N GLU A 105 1.98 -15.06 10.57
CA GLU A 105 1.37 -16.39 10.58
C GLU A 105 1.75 -17.19 11.83
N ARG A 106 3.03 -17.15 12.22
CA ARG A 106 3.54 -17.86 13.40
C ARG A 106 3.09 -17.22 14.72
N MET A 107 3.22 -15.89 14.84
CA MET A 107 3.01 -15.19 16.11
C MET A 107 1.54 -14.96 16.41
N TRP A 108 0.74 -14.63 15.40
CA TRP A 108 -0.66 -14.23 15.60
C TRP A 108 -1.64 -15.35 15.27
N VAL A 109 -1.17 -16.47 14.70
CA VAL A 109 -2.00 -17.61 14.30
C VAL A 109 -3.12 -17.15 13.35
N MET A 110 -2.74 -16.30 12.38
CA MET A 110 -3.62 -15.71 11.37
C MET A 110 -3.04 -15.94 9.98
N LYS A 111 -3.88 -16.17 8.98
CA LYS A 111 -3.41 -16.29 7.57
C LYS A 111 -2.96 -14.93 7.07
N ALA A 112 -1.72 -14.80 6.59
CA ALA A 112 -1.20 -13.55 6.06
C ALA A 112 -1.09 -13.59 4.53
N THR A 113 -1.20 -12.43 3.89
CA THR A 113 -1.08 -12.31 2.43
C THR A 113 -0.39 -10.99 2.08
N VAL A 114 0.62 -11.08 1.21
CA VAL A 114 1.32 -9.90 0.68
C VAL A 114 0.73 -9.55 -0.68
N VAL A 115 0.32 -8.30 -0.84
CA VAL A 115 -0.32 -7.78 -2.05
C VAL A 115 0.49 -6.60 -2.59
N PRO A 116 1.35 -6.82 -3.60
CA PRO A 116 2.07 -5.74 -4.26
C PRO A 116 1.13 -5.01 -5.24
N VAL A 117 0.91 -3.71 -5.02
CA VAL A 117 0.15 -2.86 -5.96
C VAL A 117 1.15 -2.05 -6.78
N VAL A 118 1.57 -2.59 -7.92
CA VAL A 118 2.61 -1.98 -8.76
C VAL A 118 2.03 -1.51 -10.09
N ILE A 119 2.21 -0.23 -10.40
CA ILE A 119 1.71 0.42 -11.62
C ILE A 119 2.85 1.22 -12.26
N GLY A 120 3.08 1.07 -13.55
CA GLY A 120 4.05 1.87 -14.29
C GLY A 120 3.73 3.36 -14.26
N THR A 121 4.75 4.20 -14.43
CA THR A 121 4.61 5.64 -14.63
C THR A 121 3.73 6.01 -15.82
N LEU A 122 3.77 5.20 -16.89
CA LEU A 122 2.91 5.30 -18.07
C LEU A 122 1.80 4.24 -18.04
N VAL A 123 1.43 3.79 -16.83
CA VAL A 123 0.27 2.92 -16.59
C VAL A 123 0.43 1.49 -17.07
N ALA A 124 1.64 1.06 -17.47
CA ALA A 124 1.84 -0.38 -17.67
C ALA A 124 1.56 -1.15 -16.37
N VAL A 125 1.05 -2.37 -16.51
CA VAL A 125 0.70 -3.25 -15.38
C VAL A 125 1.06 -4.68 -15.72
N THR A 126 1.23 -5.53 -14.71
CA THR A 126 1.36 -6.98 -14.94
C THR A 126 -0.01 -7.62 -15.12
N PRO A 127 -0.13 -8.74 -15.85
CA PRO A 127 -1.38 -9.51 -15.92
C PRO A 127 -1.86 -10.02 -14.54
N LYS A 128 -0.98 -10.02 -13.52
CA LYS A 128 -1.30 -10.45 -12.16
C LYS A 128 -1.98 -9.36 -11.33
N LEU A 129 -1.92 -8.09 -11.75
CA LEU A 129 -2.46 -6.97 -10.96
C LEU A 129 -3.92 -7.19 -10.59
N SER A 130 -4.76 -7.65 -11.52
CA SER A 130 -6.17 -7.97 -11.25
C SER A 130 -6.33 -8.98 -10.11
N ARG A 131 -5.52 -10.06 -10.11
CA ARG A 131 -5.50 -11.08 -9.05
C ARG A 131 -4.98 -10.54 -7.71
N TRP A 132 -4.05 -9.59 -7.74
CA TRP A 132 -3.58 -8.91 -6.54
C TRP A 132 -4.69 -8.03 -5.94
N LEU A 133 -5.36 -7.22 -6.76
CA LEU A 133 -6.44 -6.34 -6.29
C LEU A 133 -7.63 -7.12 -5.71
N GLN A 134 -7.93 -8.32 -6.22
CA GLN A 134 -8.97 -9.20 -5.66
C GLN A 134 -8.67 -9.70 -4.24
N GLN A 135 -7.41 -9.67 -3.81
CA GLN A 135 -7.02 -10.07 -2.45
C GLN A 135 -7.16 -8.93 -1.43
N ILE A 136 -7.40 -7.70 -1.90
CA ILE A 136 -7.61 -6.54 -1.04
C ILE A 136 -9.09 -6.48 -0.64
N PRO A 137 -9.41 -6.30 0.66
CA PRO A 137 -10.79 -6.08 1.08
C PRO A 137 -11.39 -4.83 0.43
N GLY A 138 -12.57 -4.99 -0.18
CA GLY A 138 -13.25 -3.93 -0.93
C GLY A 138 -13.06 -4.10 -2.43
N THR A 139 -13.47 -3.09 -3.20
CA THR A 139 -13.36 -3.13 -4.66
C THR A 139 -12.41 -2.05 -5.12
N THR A 140 -11.21 -2.43 -5.52
CA THR A 140 -10.25 -1.51 -6.16
C THR A 140 -10.24 -1.75 -7.66
N SER A 141 -10.78 -0.80 -8.41
CA SER A 141 -10.76 -0.84 -9.88
C SER A 141 -9.35 -0.52 -10.39
N GLU A 142 -8.82 -1.38 -11.25
CA GLU A 142 -7.54 -1.14 -11.94
C GLU A 142 -7.54 0.22 -12.67
N ILE A 143 -8.63 0.53 -13.35
CA ILE A 143 -8.83 1.80 -14.06
C ILE A 143 -8.69 3.00 -13.11
N SER A 144 -9.19 2.90 -11.88
CA SER A 144 -9.15 4.02 -10.91
C SER A 144 -7.72 4.35 -10.46
N ILE A 145 -6.94 3.32 -10.12
CA ILE A 145 -5.54 3.46 -9.68
C ILE A 145 -4.64 3.88 -10.85
N GLN A 146 -4.90 3.35 -12.05
CA GLN A 146 -4.24 3.73 -13.30
C GLN A 146 -4.48 5.21 -13.65
N LYS A 147 -5.74 5.67 -13.64
CA LYS A 147 -6.08 7.08 -13.86
C LYS A 147 -5.37 8.00 -12.86
N SER A 148 -5.30 7.59 -11.60
CA SER A 148 -4.57 8.35 -10.58
C SER A 148 -3.07 8.43 -10.87
N ALA A 149 -2.45 7.31 -11.28
CA ALA A 149 -1.04 7.27 -11.67
C ALA A 149 -0.75 8.20 -12.86
N VAL A 150 -1.58 8.17 -13.92
CA VAL A 150 -1.46 9.10 -15.08
C VAL A 150 -1.50 10.54 -14.64
N ARG A 151 -2.51 10.92 -13.84
CA ARG A 151 -2.71 12.31 -13.43
C ARG A 151 -1.51 12.80 -12.61
N GLY A 152 -0.98 11.96 -11.72
CA GLY A 152 0.22 12.27 -10.97
C GLY A 152 1.47 12.38 -11.86
N THR A 153 1.66 11.47 -12.82
CA THR A 153 2.77 11.54 -13.80
C THR A 153 2.68 12.81 -14.67
N ALA A 154 1.50 13.15 -15.19
CA ALA A 154 1.26 14.38 -15.94
C ALA A 154 1.57 15.63 -15.12
N LYS A 155 1.17 15.65 -13.84
CA LYS A 155 1.49 16.74 -12.90
C LYS A 155 3.00 16.89 -12.68
N ILE A 156 3.73 15.77 -12.55
CA ILE A 156 5.19 15.77 -12.46
C ILE A 156 5.81 16.34 -13.73
N LEU A 157 5.39 15.86 -14.91
CA LEU A 157 5.92 16.31 -16.21
C LEU A 157 5.70 17.80 -16.41
N ARG A 158 4.50 18.32 -16.14
CA ARG A 158 4.20 19.76 -16.26
C ARG A 158 5.11 20.62 -15.38
N ARG A 159 5.32 20.20 -14.12
CA ARG A 159 6.21 20.90 -13.19
C ARG A 159 7.67 20.83 -13.64
N SER A 160 8.13 19.67 -14.08
CA SER A 160 9.52 19.45 -14.51
C SER A 160 9.86 20.19 -15.81
N LEU A 161 8.93 20.22 -16.76
CA LEU A 161 9.10 20.86 -18.07
C LEU A 161 8.67 22.34 -18.08
N ARG A 162 8.21 22.89 -16.94
CA ARG A 162 7.74 24.28 -16.79
C ARG A 162 6.68 24.67 -17.84
N LEU A 163 5.76 23.76 -18.13
CA LEU A 163 4.72 24.00 -19.14
C LEU A 163 3.71 25.05 -18.63
N PRO A 164 3.39 26.10 -19.39
CA PRO A 164 2.41 27.10 -19.00
C PRO A 164 0.98 26.51 -18.99
N GLY A 165 0.12 27.01 -18.10
CA GLY A 165 -1.34 26.93 -18.28
C GLY A 165 -2.22 26.30 -17.20
N LEU A 166 -1.73 25.74 -16.09
CA LEU A 166 -2.59 25.33 -14.96
C LEU A 166 -1.74 25.14 -13.68
N TRP A 167 -1.77 26.14 -12.80
CA TRP A 167 -1.28 26.06 -11.42
C TRP A 167 -2.43 25.74 -10.48
#